data_AF-A0A3P7LNM5-F1
#
_entry.id   AF-A0A3P7LNM5-F1
#
_cell.length_a   1.000
_cell.length_b   1.000
_cell.length_c   1.000
_cell.angle_alpha   90.00
_cell.angle_beta   90.00
_cell.angle_gamma   90.00
#
_symmetry.space_group_name_H-M   'P 1'
#
loop_
_entity.id
_entity.type
_entity.pdbx_description
1 polymer ?
#
loop_
_entity_poly.entity_id
_entity_poly.type
_entity_poly.pdbx_seq_one_letter_code
_entity_poly.pdbx_strand_id
1 'polypeptide(L)'
;MGIKYNLTDSKYLDFLANLESIISAKTLTEDEQFTIRDNTVHALKNRTLYSVVSKEEKKALKSLKTDKSIIILPADKGGSTAILNKADYDTKMLSLLEDRSTYKPLNTDPTKKQNAAIEKVLKRLTETKQISVDVAKFLKQTEPNTAKIYGQPKVHKPEVPLRPIVSLIGAPNYKIS
;
A
#
# COMPACT_ATOMS: atom_id res chain seq x y z
N MET A 1 12.02 13.80 36.95
CA MET A 1 10.68 13.99 36.36
C MET A 1 10.90 14.33 34.89
N GLY A 2 10.91 13.33 34.00
CA GLY A 2 11.28 13.51 32.59
C GLY A 2 10.06 13.89 31.75
N ILE A 3 10.17 14.96 30.97
CA ILE A 3 9.07 15.42 30.12
C ILE A 3 8.84 14.40 28.99
N LYS A 4 7.63 13.86 28.92
CA LYS A 4 7.22 12.85 27.94
C LYS A 4 6.59 13.55 26.73
N TYR A 5 7.35 13.76 25.66
CA TYR A 5 6.80 14.22 24.38
C TYR A 5 6.85 13.11 23.32
N ASN A 6 5.74 12.93 22.62
CA ASN A 6 5.63 12.05 21.45
C ASN A 6 5.59 12.93 20.19
N LEU A 7 6.72 13.02 19.48
CA LEU A 7 6.82 13.72 18.20
C LEU A 7 6.59 12.70 17.08
N THR A 8 5.45 12.80 16.38
CA THR A 8 5.26 12.14 15.08
C THR A 8 6.29 12.68 14.09
N ASP A 9 6.69 11.91 13.07
CA ASP A 9 7.80 12.27 12.16
C ASP A 9 7.72 13.68 11.55
N SER A 10 6.51 14.20 11.30
CA SER A 10 6.30 15.58 10.80
C SER A 10 6.70 16.67 11.81
N LYS A 11 6.62 16.41 13.12
CA LYS A 11 6.89 17.39 14.18
C LYS A 11 8.37 17.50 14.57
N TYR A 12 9.19 16.57 14.11
CA TYR A 12 10.62 16.56 14.41
C TYR A 12 11.39 17.62 13.61
N LEU A 13 11.02 17.84 12.35
CA LEU A 13 11.62 18.88 11.51
C LEU A 13 11.30 20.28 12.07
N ASP A 14 10.07 20.50 12.53
CA ASP A 14 9.67 21.75 13.19
C ASP A 14 10.45 21.97 14.50
N PHE A 15 10.68 20.90 15.27
CA PHE A 15 11.51 20.96 16.47
C PHE A 15 12.96 21.35 16.14
N LEU A 16 13.57 20.74 15.12
CA LEU A 16 14.93 21.07 14.70
C LEU A 16 15.04 22.49 14.16
N ALA A 17 14.07 22.92 13.34
CA ALA A 17 14.04 24.27 12.80
C ALA A 17 13.92 25.34 13.91
N ASN A 18 13.05 25.09 14.89
CA ASN A 18 12.92 25.96 16.07
C ASN A 18 14.18 25.96 16.94
N LEU A 19 14.79 24.80 17.16
CA LEU A 19 16.03 24.69 17.91
C LEU A 19 17.17 25.46 17.24
N GLU A 20 17.38 25.28 15.93
CA GLU A 20 18.39 26.02 15.18
C GLU A 20 18.10 27.52 15.19
N SER A 21 16.84 27.92 15.02
CA SER A 21 16.48 29.34 15.13
C SER A 21 16.83 29.94 16.49
N ILE A 22 16.68 29.19 17.59
CA ILE A 22 17.03 29.64 18.95
C ILE A 22 18.55 29.67 19.15
N ILE A 23 19.27 28.66 18.65
CA ILE A 23 20.74 28.57 18.74
C ILE A 23 21.39 29.71 17.96
N SER A 24 20.90 29.99 16.75
CA SER A 24 21.40 31.08 15.90
C SER A 24 21.01 32.48 16.39
N ALA A 25 19.89 32.62 17.09
CA ALA A 25 19.45 33.92 17.63
C ALA A 25 20.17 34.32 18.92
N LYS A 26 20.82 33.38 19.62
CA LYS A 26 21.59 33.66 20.84
C LYS A 26 23.05 33.93 20.52
N THR A 27 23.68 34.84 21.27
CA THR A 27 25.14 35.06 21.25
C THR A 27 25.85 33.92 22.00
N LEU A 28 25.88 32.75 21.38
CA LEU A 28 26.64 31.58 21.84
C LEU A 28 27.90 31.43 21.00
N THR A 29 28.98 30.96 21.62
CA THR A 29 30.21 30.60 20.90
C THR A 29 29.97 29.40 19.98
N GLU A 30 30.79 29.25 18.93
CA GLU A 30 30.64 28.13 17.98
C GLU A 30 30.74 26.76 18.68
N ASP A 31 31.60 26.65 19.70
CA ASP A 31 31.77 25.43 20.50
C ASP A 31 30.53 25.09 21.34
N GLU A 32 29.86 26.09 21.93
CA GLU A 32 28.61 25.91 22.66
C GLU A 32 27.48 25.48 21.72
N GLN A 33 27.38 26.09 20.54
CA GLN A 33 26.40 25.69 19.52
C GLN A 33 26.64 24.25 19.05
N PHE A 34 27.90 23.89 18.78
CA PHE A 34 28.28 22.54 18.39
C PHE A 34 27.91 21.52 19.48
N THR A 35 28.23 21.83 20.74
CA THR A 35 27.92 20.97 21.89
C THR A 35 26.42 20.75 22.05
N ILE A 36 25.60 21.80 21.87
CA ILE A 36 24.14 21.68 21.95
C ILE A 36 23.61 20.83 20.79
N ARG A 37 24.11 21.05 19.56
CA ARG A 37 23.73 20.25 18.38
C ARG A 37 24.07 18.78 18.58
N ASP A 38 25.28 18.47 19.01
CA ASP A 38 25.75 17.10 19.22
C ASP A 38 24.92 16.37 20.30
N ASN A 39 24.72 17.01 21.45
CA ASN A 39 23.88 16.46 22.51
C ASN A 39 22.43 16.25 22.06
N THR A 40 21.88 17.18 21.26
CA THR A 40 20.51 17.06 20.75
C THR A 40 20.42 15.89 19.77
N VAL A 41 21.34 15.79 18.81
CA VAL A 41 21.41 14.67 17.86
C VAL A 41 21.56 13.35 18.61
N HIS A 42 22.39 13.31 19.65
CA HIS A 42 22.59 12.12 20.47
C HIS A 42 21.31 11.71 21.20
N ALA A 43 20.62 12.65 21.85
CA ALA A 43 19.34 12.43 22.51
C ALA A 43 18.25 11.96 21.52
N LEU A 44 18.24 12.50 20.30
CA LEU A 44 17.27 12.18 19.26
C LEU A 44 17.52 10.84 18.60
N LYS A 45 18.79 10.43 18.46
CA LYS A 45 19.20 9.09 18.00
C LYS A 45 18.89 8.03 19.05
N ASN A 46 19.12 8.34 20.33
CA ASN A 46 18.90 7.42 21.45
C ASN A 46 17.48 7.49 22.02
N ARG A 47 16.58 8.25 21.38
CA ARG A 47 15.19 8.31 21.83
C ARG A 47 14.58 6.93 21.76
N THR A 48 13.98 6.48 22.85
CA THR A 48 13.12 5.30 22.80
C THR A 48 11.85 5.73 22.07
N LEU A 49 11.72 5.35 20.79
CA LEU A 49 10.46 5.49 20.08
C LEU A 49 9.42 4.70 20.87
N TYR A 50 8.50 5.42 21.51
CA TYR A 50 7.39 4.79 22.20
C TYR A 50 6.52 4.12 21.15
N SER A 51 6.65 2.79 21.04
CA SER A 51 5.74 2.02 20.24
C SER A 51 4.41 2.01 20.98
N VAL A 52 3.37 2.60 20.38
CA VAL A 52 1.99 2.56 20.89
C VAL A 52 1.54 1.10 21.08
N VAL A 53 2.15 0.17 20.36
CA VAL A 53 1.85 -1.26 20.37
C VAL A 53 2.81 -2.00 21.31
N SER A 54 2.24 -2.67 22.31
CA SER A 54 2.95 -3.55 23.25
C SER A 54 3.64 -4.73 22.57
N LYS A 55 4.51 -5.44 23.31
CA LYS A 55 5.18 -6.64 22.79
C LYS A 55 4.18 -7.75 22.50
N GLU A 56 3.17 -7.88 23.35
CA GLU A 56 2.09 -8.85 23.28
C GLU A 56 1.23 -8.62 22.05
N GLU A 57 0.83 -7.37 21.77
CA GLU A 57 0.09 -7.01 20.56
C GLU A 57 0.92 -7.23 19.29
N LYS A 58 2.23 -6.90 19.29
CA LYS A 58 3.11 -7.22 18.15
C LYS A 58 3.19 -8.71 17.89
N LYS A 59 3.25 -9.52 18.95
CA LYS A 59 3.22 -10.98 18.84
C LYS A 59 1.89 -11.46 18.27
N ALA A 60 0.76 -10.91 18.73
CA ALA A 60 -0.57 -11.22 18.20
C ALA A 60 -0.70 -10.85 16.71
N LEU A 61 -0.27 -9.65 16.32
CA LEU A 61 -0.26 -9.21 14.90
C LEU A 61 0.61 -10.12 14.03
N LYS A 62 1.77 -10.54 14.53
CA LYS A 62 2.63 -11.50 13.83
C LYS A 62 1.92 -12.84 13.68
N SER A 63 1.26 -13.33 14.73
CA SER A 63 0.47 -14.58 14.70
C SER A 63 -0.63 -14.52 13.66
N LEU A 64 -1.44 -13.44 13.66
CA LEU A 64 -2.50 -13.22 12.67
C LEU A 64 -1.95 -13.17 11.24
N LYS A 65 -0.82 -12.48 11.03
CA LYS A 65 -0.19 -12.40 9.71
C LYS A 65 0.30 -13.76 9.20
N THR A 66 0.72 -14.66 10.10
CA THR A 66 1.23 -15.99 9.73
C THR A 66 0.16 -17.06 9.60
N ASP A 67 -1.04 -16.81 10.14
CA ASP A 67 -2.15 -17.75 10.08
C ASP A 67 -2.73 -17.81 8.65
N LYS A 68 -2.61 -18.98 8.02
CA LYS A 68 -3.09 -19.23 6.65
C LYS A 68 -4.56 -19.64 6.59
N SER A 69 -5.20 -19.89 7.74
CA SER A 69 -6.61 -20.27 7.84
C SER A 69 -7.56 -19.06 7.79
N ILE A 70 -7.01 -17.85 7.91
CA ILE A 70 -7.76 -16.60 7.86
C ILE A 70 -7.39 -15.76 6.63
N ILE A 71 -8.28 -14.85 6.27
CA ILE A 71 -8.02 -13.78 5.31
C ILE A 71 -8.33 -12.44 5.97
N ILE A 72 -7.42 -11.48 5.81
CA ILE A 72 -7.51 -10.15 6.40
C ILE A 72 -7.61 -9.13 5.26
N LEU A 73 -8.70 -8.39 5.18
CA LEU A 73 -8.96 -7.47 4.09
C LEU A 73 -9.92 -6.33 4.51
N PRO A 74 -9.90 -5.18 3.82
CA PRO A 74 -10.75 -4.05 4.20
C PRO A 74 -12.23 -4.36 3.97
N ALA A 75 -13.07 -3.93 4.90
CA ALA A 75 -14.52 -4.00 4.74
C ALA A 75 -15.00 -3.01 3.67
N ASP A 76 -16.12 -3.36 3.05
CA ASP A 76 -16.72 -2.61 1.94
C ASP A 76 -17.12 -1.16 2.30
N LYS A 77 -17.45 -0.92 3.58
CA LYS A 77 -17.88 0.38 4.10
C LYS A 77 -17.42 0.53 5.55
N GLY A 78 -17.12 1.77 5.94
CA GLY A 78 -16.82 2.14 7.32
C GLY A 78 -15.34 2.11 7.70
N GLY A 79 -14.43 1.89 6.74
CA GLY A 79 -12.97 1.94 6.98
C GLY A 79 -12.44 0.86 7.93
N SER A 80 -13.26 -0.14 8.25
CA SER A 80 -12.88 -1.24 9.14
C SER A 80 -12.11 -2.34 8.40
N THR A 81 -11.35 -3.12 9.16
CA THR A 81 -10.67 -4.33 8.68
C THR A 81 -11.48 -5.55 9.10
N ALA A 82 -11.74 -6.46 8.17
CA ALA A 82 -12.42 -7.72 8.44
C ALA A 82 -11.40 -8.88 8.47
N ILE A 83 -11.64 -9.82 9.38
CA ILE A 83 -10.94 -11.10 9.46
C ILE A 83 -11.98 -12.18 9.20
N LEU A 84 -11.76 -12.99 8.18
CA LEU A 84 -12.69 -14.03 7.75
C LEU A 84 -11.99 -15.39 7.76
N ASN A 85 -12.74 -16.47 7.98
CA ASN A 85 -12.27 -17.81 7.67
C ASN A 85 -12.00 -17.91 6.17
N LYS A 86 -10.82 -18.44 5.80
CA LYS A 86 -10.39 -18.49 4.41
C LYS A 86 -11.21 -19.47 3.58
N ALA A 87 -11.61 -20.62 4.14
CA ALA A 87 -12.41 -21.61 3.40
C ALA A 87 -13.81 -21.10 3.07
N ASP A 88 -14.46 -20.41 4.02
CA ASP A 88 -15.76 -19.78 3.80
C ASP A 88 -15.67 -18.66 2.75
N TYR A 89 -14.60 -17.86 2.82
CA TYR A 89 -14.34 -16.80 1.85
C TYR A 89 -14.12 -17.35 0.44
N ASP A 90 -13.29 -18.39 0.30
CA ASP A 90 -13.00 -19.03 -0.98
C ASP A 90 -14.31 -19.61 -1.57
N THR A 91 -15.14 -20.25 -0.74
CA THR A 91 -16.45 -20.77 -1.14
C THR A 91 -17.39 -19.66 -1.63
N LYS A 92 -17.50 -18.55 -0.89
CA LYS A 92 -18.30 -17.38 -1.30
C LYS A 92 -17.79 -16.77 -2.61
N MET A 93 -16.47 -16.67 -2.79
CA MET A 93 -15.87 -16.14 -4.02
C MET A 93 -16.14 -17.05 -5.23
N LEU A 94 -16.03 -18.37 -5.07
CA LEU A 94 -16.33 -19.33 -6.13
C LEU A 94 -17.81 -19.29 -6.51
N SER A 95 -18.71 -19.25 -5.52
CA SER A 95 -20.16 -19.11 -5.76
C SER A 95 -20.50 -17.85 -6.57
N LEU A 96 -19.83 -16.72 -6.32
CA LEU A 96 -19.99 -15.51 -7.15
C LEU A 96 -19.54 -15.71 -8.60
N LEU A 97 -18.46 -16.46 -8.83
CA LEU A 97 -17.89 -16.72 -10.15
C LEU A 97 -18.61 -17.83 -10.94
N GLU A 98 -19.47 -18.59 -10.28
CA GLU A 98 -20.31 -19.62 -10.92
C GLU A 98 -21.47 -19.03 -11.74
N ASP A 99 -21.85 -17.77 -11.51
CA ASP A 99 -22.87 -17.08 -12.28
C ASP A 99 -22.50 -17.01 -13.77
N ARG A 100 -23.13 -17.87 -14.59
CA ARG A 100 -22.91 -17.96 -16.04
C ARG A 100 -23.62 -16.86 -16.84
N SER A 101 -24.49 -16.08 -16.20
CA SER A 101 -25.10 -14.90 -16.84
C SER A 101 -24.10 -13.74 -16.89
N THR A 102 -23.22 -13.64 -15.89
CA THR A 102 -22.20 -12.58 -15.78
C THR A 102 -20.80 -13.05 -16.22
N TYR A 103 -20.39 -14.27 -15.86
CA TYR A 103 -19.02 -14.77 -16.04
C TYR A 103 -18.95 -15.97 -16.99
N LYS A 104 -17.92 -15.96 -17.84
CA LYS A 104 -17.60 -17.07 -18.74
C LYS A 104 -16.23 -17.65 -18.42
N PRO A 105 -16.10 -18.98 -18.23
CA PRO A 105 -14.80 -19.60 -18.06
C PRO A 105 -13.96 -19.46 -19.33
N LEU A 106 -12.68 -19.17 -19.16
CA LEU A 106 -11.70 -19.15 -20.24
C LEU A 106 -10.84 -20.42 -20.17
N ASN A 107 -10.64 -21.07 -21.31
CA ASN A 107 -9.84 -22.29 -21.39
C ASN A 107 -8.33 -22.01 -21.31
N THR A 108 -7.92 -20.77 -21.58
CA THR A 108 -6.50 -20.35 -21.60
C THR A 108 -6.37 -18.94 -21.05
N ASP A 109 -5.21 -18.65 -20.45
CA ASP A 109 -4.88 -17.32 -19.95
C ASP A 109 -4.64 -16.34 -21.13
N PRO A 110 -5.47 -15.29 -21.30
CA PRO A 110 -5.32 -14.34 -22.40
C PRO A 110 -4.21 -13.30 -22.17
N THR A 111 -3.58 -13.25 -20.99
CA THR A 111 -2.68 -12.18 -20.55
C THR A 111 -1.59 -11.85 -21.57
N LYS A 112 -0.85 -12.86 -22.05
CA LYS A 112 0.23 -12.65 -23.04
C LYS A 112 -0.31 -12.15 -24.38
N LYS A 113 -1.44 -12.69 -24.84
CA LYS A 113 -2.08 -12.30 -26.10
C LYS A 113 -2.55 -10.85 -26.05
N GLN A 114 -3.17 -10.44 -24.94
CA GLN A 114 -3.62 -9.07 -24.72
C GLN A 114 -2.43 -8.11 -24.65
N ASN A 115 -1.37 -8.47 -23.94
CA ASN A 115 -0.17 -7.63 -23.86
C ASN A 115 0.48 -7.43 -25.22
N ALA A 116 0.64 -8.50 -26.00
CA ALA A 116 1.18 -8.41 -27.36
C ALA A 116 0.33 -7.52 -28.28
N ALA A 117 -1.01 -7.57 -28.15
CA ALA A 117 -1.90 -6.70 -28.90
C ALA A 117 -1.71 -5.21 -28.52
N ILE A 118 -1.58 -4.91 -27.22
CA ILE A 118 -1.31 -3.56 -26.73
C ILE A 118 0.06 -3.07 -27.23
N GLU A 119 1.11 -3.89 -27.12
CA GLU A 119 2.45 -3.54 -27.61
C GLU A 119 2.46 -3.25 -29.11
N LYS A 120 1.71 -4.01 -29.90
CA LYS A 120 1.55 -3.77 -31.34
C LYS A 120 0.90 -2.41 -31.61
N VAL A 121 -0.11 -2.03 -30.84
CA VAL A 121 -0.76 -0.71 -30.95
C VAL A 121 0.20 0.41 -30.55
N LEU A 122 0.90 0.27 -29.42
CA LEU A 122 1.88 1.25 -28.96
C LEU A 122 2.97 1.48 -30.02
N LYS A 123 3.52 0.39 -30.58
CA LYS A 123 4.51 0.46 -31.67
C LYS A 123 4.00 1.26 -32.87
N ARG A 124 2.79 0.94 -33.35
CA ARG A 124 2.15 1.67 -34.47
C ARG A 124 1.97 3.15 -34.17
N LEU A 125 1.52 3.50 -32.96
CA LEU A 125 1.33 4.89 -32.54
C LEU A 125 2.66 5.66 -32.47
N THR A 126 3.74 5.00 -32.04
CA THR A 126 5.09 5.58 -32.06
C THR A 126 5.60 5.79 -33.48
N GLU A 127 5.46 4.80 -34.37
CA GLU A 127 5.91 4.88 -35.77
C GLU A 127 5.16 5.98 -36.56
N THR A 128 3.87 6.14 -36.28
CA THR A 128 3.04 7.21 -36.87
C THR A 128 3.20 8.57 -36.18
N LYS A 129 4.12 8.69 -35.21
CA LYS A 129 4.41 9.91 -34.43
C LYS A 129 3.20 10.49 -33.69
N GLN A 130 2.19 9.66 -33.38
CA GLN A 130 1.04 10.06 -32.56
C GLN A 130 1.40 10.13 -31.07
N ILE A 131 2.40 9.36 -30.63
CA ILE A 131 2.98 9.43 -29.28
C ILE A 131 4.50 9.44 -29.36
N SER A 132 5.15 10.04 -28.36
CA SER A 132 6.61 9.97 -28.23
C SER A 132 7.07 8.57 -27.81
N VAL A 133 8.34 8.28 -28.05
CA VAL A 133 8.98 7.02 -27.61
C VAL A 133 8.90 6.88 -26.09
N ASP A 134 9.06 7.98 -25.34
CA ASP A 134 9.03 7.95 -23.87
C ASP A 134 7.63 7.68 -23.34
N VAL A 135 6.59 8.24 -23.97
CA VAL A 135 5.20 7.92 -23.66
C VAL A 135 4.92 6.44 -23.95
N ALA A 136 5.36 5.92 -25.09
CA ALA A 136 5.18 4.50 -25.41
C ALA A 136 5.86 3.57 -24.40
N LYS A 137 7.08 3.91 -23.96
CA LYS A 137 7.79 3.17 -22.90
C LYS A 137 7.06 3.24 -21.55
N PHE A 138 6.54 4.41 -21.19
CA PHE A 138 5.77 4.59 -19.96
C PHE A 138 4.52 3.72 -19.95
N LEU A 139 3.77 3.72 -21.06
CA LEU A 139 2.53 2.96 -21.23
C LEU A 139 2.74 1.45 -21.38
N LYS A 140 3.96 1.01 -21.71
CA LYS A 140 4.27 -0.42 -21.89
C LYS A 140 4.26 -1.17 -20.56
N GLN A 141 3.57 -2.31 -20.51
CA GLN A 141 3.66 -3.29 -19.44
C GLN A 141 4.70 -4.36 -19.80
N THR A 142 5.83 -4.41 -19.08
CA THR A 142 6.94 -5.33 -19.39
C THR A 142 6.65 -6.76 -18.93
N GLU A 143 6.10 -6.90 -17.72
CA GLU A 143 5.81 -8.19 -17.10
C GLU A 143 4.33 -8.24 -16.69
N PRO A 144 3.42 -8.46 -17.67
CA PRO A 144 2.00 -8.50 -17.39
C PRO A 144 1.64 -9.73 -16.55
N ASN A 145 0.78 -9.54 -15.55
CA ASN A 145 0.17 -10.61 -14.78
C ASN A 145 -1.34 -10.68 -15.04
N THR A 146 -1.95 -11.83 -14.73
CA THR A 146 -3.41 -11.97 -14.81
C THR A 146 -4.06 -11.07 -13.77
N ALA A 147 -5.10 -10.34 -14.18
CA ALA A 147 -5.91 -9.55 -13.26
C ALA A 147 -6.46 -10.42 -12.13
N LYS A 148 -6.44 -9.91 -10.89
CA LYS A 148 -6.83 -10.67 -9.70
C LYS A 148 -8.18 -10.22 -9.21
N ILE A 149 -9.10 -11.17 -9.00
CA ILE A 149 -10.39 -10.88 -8.35
C ILE A 149 -10.31 -11.17 -6.85
N TYR A 150 -10.94 -10.31 -6.05
CA TYR A 150 -11.16 -10.51 -4.62
C TYR A 150 -12.49 -9.87 -4.21
N GLY A 151 -12.99 -10.18 -3.02
CA GLY A 151 -14.28 -9.74 -2.51
C GLY A 151 -14.13 -8.93 -1.23
N GLN A 152 -14.69 -7.73 -1.16
CA GLN A 152 -14.79 -6.97 0.10
C GLN A 152 -16.08 -7.32 0.86
N PRO A 153 -16.05 -7.68 2.16
CA PRO A 153 -17.23 -8.04 2.91
C PRO A 153 -18.10 -6.83 3.16
N LYS A 154 -19.36 -6.93 2.77
CA LYS A 154 -20.40 -5.95 3.09
C LYS A 154 -20.90 -6.18 4.52
N VAL A 155 -20.06 -5.87 5.51
CA VAL A 155 -20.34 -6.07 6.96
C VAL A 155 -21.60 -5.37 7.47
N HIS A 156 -22.15 -4.43 6.70
CA HIS A 156 -23.37 -3.69 6.98
C HIS A 156 -24.63 -4.36 6.38
N LYS A 157 -24.53 -5.57 5.82
CA LYS A 157 -25.62 -6.33 5.22
C LYS A 157 -25.76 -7.71 5.91
N PRO A 158 -26.98 -8.27 6.01
CA PRO A 158 -27.19 -9.64 6.45
C PRO A 158 -26.36 -10.64 5.62
N GLU A 159 -25.93 -11.75 6.23
CA GLU A 159 -25.07 -12.78 5.61
C GLU A 159 -23.68 -12.34 5.15
N VAL A 160 -23.34 -11.05 5.32
CA VAL A 160 -22.05 -10.44 4.95
C VAL A 160 -21.61 -10.87 3.54
N PRO A 161 -22.38 -10.54 2.49
CA PRO A 161 -22.02 -10.87 1.11
C PRO A 161 -20.75 -10.13 0.70
N LEU A 162 -20.04 -10.67 -0.29
CA LEU A 162 -18.83 -10.07 -0.83
C LEU A 162 -19.17 -9.12 -2.01
N ARG A 163 -18.50 -7.96 -2.08
CA ARG A 163 -18.44 -7.11 -3.28
C ARG A 163 -17.23 -7.56 -4.12
N PRO A 164 -17.43 -8.18 -5.29
CA PRO A 164 -16.31 -8.55 -6.15
C PRO A 164 -15.61 -7.29 -6.70
N ILE A 165 -14.27 -7.30 -6.67
CA ILE A 165 -13.38 -6.26 -7.18
C ILE A 165 -12.30 -6.95 -8.01
N VAL A 166 -12.07 -6.42 -9.21
CA VAL A 166 -10.97 -6.86 -10.08
C VAL A 166 -9.81 -5.87 -9.97
N SER A 167 -8.69 -6.32 -9.41
CA SER A 167 -7.44 -5.57 -9.45
C SER A 167 -6.76 -5.75 -10.80
N LEU A 168 -6.60 -4.63 -11.51
CA LEU A 168 -5.83 -4.56 -12.74
C LEU A 168 -4.35 -4.25 -12.48
N ILE A 169 -3.88 -4.18 -11.23
CA ILE A 169 -2.48 -3.83 -10.95
C ILE A 169 -1.54 -4.87 -11.57
N GLY A 170 -0.74 -4.41 -12.54
CA GLY A 170 0.17 -5.26 -13.31
C GLY A 170 -0.50 -6.05 -14.44
N ALA A 171 -1.80 -5.90 -14.65
CA ALA A 171 -2.49 -6.43 -15.84
C ALA A 171 -1.98 -5.77 -17.13
N PRO A 172 -2.16 -6.40 -18.31
CA PRO A 172 -1.71 -5.86 -19.58
C PRO A 172 -2.16 -4.41 -19.85
N ASN A 173 -3.40 -4.08 -19.47
CA ASN A 173 -4.00 -2.77 -19.72
C ASN A 173 -3.81 -1.77 -18.57
N TYR A 174 -3.13 -2.13 -17.49
CA TYR A 174 -3.04 -1.30 -16.27
C TYR A 174 -2.55 0.13 -16.55
N LYS A 175 -1.48 0.26 -17.34
CA LYS A 175 -0.82 1.55 -17.59
C LYS A 175 -1.50 2.41 -18.64
N ILE A 176 -2.47 1.85 -19.37
CA ILE A 176 -3.20 2.52 -20.44
C ILE A 176 -4.68 2.77 -20.08
N SER A 177 -5.08 2.38 -18.86
CA SER A 177 -6.44 2.58 -18.34
C SER A 177 -6.55 3.90 -17.60
#